data_AF-A0A527ZV45-F1
#
_entry.id   AF-A0A527ZV45-F1
#
_cell.length_a   1.000
_cell.length_b   1.000
_cell.length_c   1.000
_cell.angle_alpha   90.00
_cell.angle_beta   90.00
_cell.angle_gamma   90.00
#
_symmetry.space_group_name_H-M   'P 1'
#
loop_
_entity.id
_entity.type
_entity.pdbx_description
1 polymer ?
#
loop_
_entity_poly.entity_id
_entity_poly.type
_entity_poly.pdbx_seq_one_letter_code
_entity_poly.pdbx_strand_id
1 'polypeptide(L)'
;MPLPLDLHGIPELRVMRQLAEALVYEGLVDCAVSQGGGKSRFEWRCDGGAIRCEGSIGAFGRVRVVAETIERGCDDQWRPATLGDLLASIDTCRERRAQLTSELDRTLDFSAWNERNLRPRPRRDLPFAQLDSAIDEGHPYHPCFKARTGFDYADHAAYG
;
A
#
# COMPACT_ATOMS: atom_id res chain seq x y z
N MET A 1 3.59 16.05 -3.11
CA MET A 1 2.61 15.75 -4.18
C MET A 1 2.37 14.27 -4.12
N PRO A 2 1.12 13.78 -4.18
CA PRO A 2 0.90 12.35 -4.08
C PRO A 2 1.55 11.71 -5.31
N LEU A 3 1.92 10.44 -5.20
CA LEU A 3 2.35 9.72 -6.39
C LEU A 3 1.18 9.70 -7.40
N PRO A 4 1.43 9.61 -8.71
CA PRO A 4 0.41 9.79 -9.74
C PRO A 4 -0.82 8.86 -9.66
N LEU A 5 -0.77 7.81 -8.83
CA LEU A 5 -1.83 6.83 -8.64
C LEU A 5 -2.48 6.90 -7.25
N ASP A 6 -2.01 7.79 -6.37
CA ASP A 6 -2.45 7.86 -4.98
C ASP A 6 -3.41 9.03 -4.76
N LEU A 7 -4.53 8.75 -4.10
CA LEU A 7 -5.46 9.77 -3.63
C LEU A 7 -4.89 10.46 -2.40
N HIS A 8 -5.00 11.79 -2.38
CA HIS A 8 -4.64 12.58 -1.19
C HIS A 8 -5.58 12.28 -0.02
N GLY A 9 -5.03 12.16 1.19
CA GLY A 9 -5.82 12.07 2.41
C GLY A 9 -6.37 10.68 2.73
N ILE A 10 -5.98 9.64 1.97
CA ILE A 10 -6.41 8.26 2.22
C ILE A 10 -5.21 7.30 2.23
N PRO A 11 -4.35 7.35 3.29
CA PRO A 11 -3.17 6.50 3.39
C PRO A 11 -3.47 5.00 3.29
N GLU A 12 -4.63 4.56 3.77
CA GLU A 12 -5.03 3.15 3.76
C GLU A 12 -5.18 2.60 2.34
N LEU A 13 -5.83 3.33 1.43
CA LEU A 13 -5.95 2.90 0.03
C LEU A 13 -4.58 2.77 -0.64
N ARG A 14 -3.67 3.69 -0.34
CA ARG A 14 -2.30 3.63 -0.85
C ARG A 14 -1.55 2.39 -0.33
N VAL A 15 -1.62 2.13 0.98
CA VAL A 15 -0.97 0.98 1.61
C VAL A 15 -1.56 -0.33 1.07
N MET A 16 -2.89 -0.43 0.95
CA MET A 16 -3.56 -1.59 0.36
C MET A 16 -3.16 -1.81 -1.10
N ARG A 17 -3.10 -0.73 -1.90
CA ARG A 17 -2.66 -0.77 -3.30
C ARG A 17 -1.24 -1.31 -3.41
N GLN A 18 -0.29 -0.73 -2.66
CA GLN A 18 1.11 -1.13 -2.69
C GLN A 18 1.31 -2.56 -2.18
N LEU A 19 0.57 -2.97 -1.15
CA LEU A 19 0.62 -4.34 -0.65
C LEU A 19 0.10 -5.32 -1.72
N ALA A 20 -1.07 -5.07 -2.30
CA ALA A 20 -1.63 -5.91 -3.36
C ALA A 20 -0.70 -5.98 -4.59
N GLU A 21 -0.14 -4.83 -5.01
CA GLU A 21 0.85 -4.78 -6.09
C GLU A 21 2.08 -5.63 -5.76
N ALA A 22 2.63 -5.51 -4.56
CA ALA A 22 3.81 -6.28 -4.14
C ALA A 22 3.51 -7.78 -4.05
N LEU A 23 2.35 -8.18 -3.51
CA LEU A 23 1.96 -9.59 -3.42
C LEU A 23 1.94 -10.26 -4.80
N VAL A 24 1.35 -9.58 -5.79
CA VAL A 24 1.25 -10.11 -7.15
C VAL A 24 2.59 -10.02 -7.88
N TYR A 25 3.29 -8.89 -7.80
CA TYR A 25 4.53 -8.66 -8.54
C TYR A 25 5.70 -9.53 -8.05
N GLU A 26 5.83 -9.74 -6.74
CA GLU A 26 6.87 -10.60 -6.14
C GLU A 26 6.51 -12.09 -6.18
N GLY A 27 5.32 -12.45 -6.66
CA GLY A 27 4.87 -13.84 -6.70
C GLY A 27 4.65 -14.44 -5.30
N LEU A 28 4.27 -13.61 -4.32
CA LEU A 28 3.96 -14.03 -2.95
C LEU A 28 2.59 -14.70 -2.83
N VAL A 29 1.76 -14.56 -3.87
CA VAL A 29 0.46 -15.23 -4.01
C VAL A 29 0.36 -15.84 -5.40
N ASP A 30 -0.31 -16.99 -5.51
CA ASP A 30 -0.65 -17.60 -6.80
C ASP A 30 -1.84 -16.84 -7.42
N CYS A 31 -1.51 -15.87 -8.27
CA CYS A 31 -2.47 -14.92 -8.84
C CYS A 31 -2.82 -15.27 -10.28
N ALA A 32 -4.10 -15.55 -10.52
CA ALA A 32 -4.67 -15.66 -11.85
C ALA A 32 -4.89 -14.26 -12.43
N VAL A 33 -4.38 -14.04 -13.65
CA VAL A 33 -4.56 -12.78 -14.39
C VAL A 33 -5.43 -13.03 -15.61
N SER A 34 -6.55 -12.31 -15.71
CA SER A 34 -7.41 -12.29 -16.89
C SER A 34 -7.46 -10.88 -17.49
N GLN A 35 -7.59 -10.80 -18.81
CA GLN A 35 -7.68 -9.52 -19.55
C GLN A 35 -9.11 -9.33 -20.04
N GLY A 36 -9.70 -8.16 -19.77
CA GLY A 36 -11.05 -7.84 -20.22
C GLY A 36 -11.30 -6.32 -20.24
N GLY A 37 -11.91 -5.81 -21.31
CA GLY A 37 -12.31 -4.40 -21.39
C GLY A 37 -11.17 -3.38 -21.28
N GLY A 38 -9.94 -3.76 -21.63
CA GLY A 38 -8.76 -2.88 -21.53
C GLY A 38 -8.13 -2.81 -20.13
N LYS A 39 -8.57 -3.65 -19.18
CA LYS A 39 -7.98 -3.81 -17.85
C LYS A 39 -7.57 -5.25 -17.59
N SER A 40 -6.61 -5.41 -16.68
CA SER A 40 -6.29 -6.68 -16.05
C SER A 40 -7.20 -6.89 -14.84
N ARG A 41 -7.72 -8.09 -14.66
CA ARG A 41 -8.32 -8.56 -13.42
C ARG A 41 -7.38 -9.57 -12.77
N PHE A 42 -7.02 -9.29 -11.52
CA PHE A 42 -6.18 -10.12 -10.68
C PHE A 42 -7.04 -10.85 -9.67
N GLU A 43 -6.81 -12.13 -9.45
CA GLU A 43 -7.53 -12.93 -8.47
C GLU A 43 -6.62 -13.99 -7.86
N TRP A 44 -6.56 -14.07 -6.54
CA TRP A 44 -5.79 -15.10 -5.83
C TRP A 44 -6.61 -15.65 -4.67
N ARG A 45 -6.33 -16.90 -4.31
CA ARG A 45 -6.99 -17.58 -3.18
C ARG A 45 -6.32 -17.24 -1.86
N CYS A 46 -7.11 -17.23 -0.80
CA CYS A 46 -6.67 -17.12 0.58
C CYS A 46 -7.50 -18.06 1.46
N ASP A 47 -7.09 -18.26 2.70
CA ASP A 47 -7.82 -19.12 3.63
C ASP A 47 -9.29 -18.65 3.77
N GLY A 48 -10.21 -19.55 3.45
CA GLY A 48 -11.64 -19.30 3.47
C GLY A 48 -12.18 -18.42 2.32
N GLY A 49 -11.45 -18.21 1.22
CA GLY A 49 -12.00 -17.60 0.01
C GLY A 49 -10.98 -17.02 -0.97
N ALA A 50 -11.27 -15.84 -1.53
CA ALA A 50 -10.40 -15.20 -2.53
C ALA A 50 -10.35 -13.67 -2.38
N ILE A 51 -9.29 -13.08 -2.93
CA ILE A 51 -9.16 -11.64 -3.18
C ILE A 51 -9.18 -11.41 -4.69
N ARG A 52 -9.84 -10.33 -5.12
CA ARG A 52 -9.76 -9.85 -6.51
C ARG A 52 -9.56 -8.34 -6.57
N CYS A 53 -8.98 -7.86 -7.66
CA CYS A 53 -8.94 -6.44 -7.99
C CYS A 53 -8.76 -6.21 -9.49
N GLU A 54 -9.04 -4.98 -9.93
CA GLU A 54 -8.73 -4.51 -11.27
C GLU A 54 -7.41 -3.73 -11.30
N GLY A 55 -6.80 -3.67 -12.48
CA GLY A 55 -5.60 -2.88 -12.70
C GLY A 55 -5.04 -3.00 -14.10
N SER A 56 -3.73 -2.82 -14.20
CA SER A 56 -2.98 -2.99 -15.45
C SER A 56 -1.58 -3.54 -15.16
N ILE A 57 -0.96 -4.10 -16.19
CA ILE A 57 0.45 -4.51 -16.16
C ILE A 57 1.20 -3.61 -17.14
N GLY A 58 2.12 -2.81 -16.62
CA GLY A 58 2.97 -1.93 -17.41
C GLY A 58 4.26 -2.61 -17.87
N ALA A 59 5.17 -1.80 -18.41
CA ALA A 59 6.53 -2.24 -18.74
C ALA A 59 7.22 -2.87 -17.52
N PHE A 60 8.14 -3.80 -17.79
CA PHE A 60 8.85 -4.59 -16.76
C PHE A 60 7.93 -5.41 -15.85
N GLY A 61 6.71 -5.74 -16.32
CA GLY A 61 5.74 -6.50 -15.51
C GLY A 61 5.14 -5.71 -14.36
N ARG A 62 5.31 -4.38 -14.33
CA ARG A 62 4.86 -3.56 -13.20
C ARG A 62 3.35 -3.62 -13.03
N VAL A 63 2.91 -4.27 -11.97
CA VAL A 63 1.50 -4.32 -11.55
C VAL A 63 1.06 -2.93 -11.07
N ARG A 64 -0.11 -2.48 -11.51
CA ARG A 64 -0.75 -1.25 -11.06
C ARG A 64 -2.20 -1.56 -10.69
N VAL A 65 -2.48 -1.62 -9.40
CA VAL A 65 -3.81 -1.95 -8.87
C VAL A 65 -4.66 -0.69 -8.71
N VAL A 66 -5.96 -0.80 -8.97
CA VAL A 66 -6.96 0.20 -8.59
C VAL A 66 -7.45 -0.15 -7.18
N ALA A 67 -7.04 0.63 -6.18
CA ALA A 67 -7.19 0.29 -4.76
C ALA A 67 -8.65 0.05 -4.34
N GLU A 68 -9.57 0.83 -4.89
CA GLU A 68 -11.00 0.83 -4.61
C GLU A 68 -11.71 -0.42 -5.13
N THR A 69 -11.05 -1.19 -6.00
CA THR A 69 -11.59 -2.44 -6.57
C THR A 69 -11.11 -3.69 -5.83
N ILE A 70 -10.33 -3.53 -4.77
CA ILE A 70 -9.86 -4.67 -3.98
C ILE A 70 -11.02 -5.21 -3.15
N GLU A 71 -11.44 -6.43 -3.47
CA GLU A 71 -12.57 -7.10 -2.83
C GLU A 71 -12.17 -8.47 -2.28
N ARG A 72 -12.84 -8.88 -1.19
CA ARG A 72 -12.75 -10.19 -0.56
C ARG A 72 -14.03 -10.98 -0.84
N GLY A 73 -13.89 -12.20 -1.37
CA GLY A 73 -15.00 -13.08 -1.75
C GLY A 73 -15.15 -14.32 -0.87
N CYS A 74 -16.25 -14.48 -0.14
CA CYS A 74 -16.58 -15.67 0.66
C CYS A 74 -17.99 -16.15 0.31
N ASP A 75 -18.17 -17.46 0.09
CA ASP A 75 -19.47 -18.08 -0.23
C ASP A 75 -20.28 -17.32 -1.30
N ASP A 76 -19.63 -17.04 -2.45
CA ASP A 76 -20.17 -16.29 -3.60
C ASP A 76 -20.55 -14.82 -3.34
N GLN A 77 -20.26 -14.28 -2.16
CA GLN A 77 -20.43 -12.85 -1.85
C GLN A 77 -19.10 -12.12 -1.85
N TRP A 78 -19.07 -10.95 -2.50
CA TRP A 78 -17.93 -10.06 -2.53
C TRP A 78 -18.21 -8.80 -1.70
N ARG A 79 -17.22 -8.38 -0.91
CA ARG A 79 -17.21 -7.12 -0.17
C ARG A 79 -15.89 -6.39 -0.38
N PRO A 80 -15.81 -5.06 -0.14
CA PRO A 80 -14.54 -4.38 -0.04
C PRO A 80 -13.59 -5.11 0.91
N ALA A 81 -12.35 -5.31 0.47
CA ALA A 81 -11.32 -5.91 1.30
C ALA A 81 -10.82 -4.91 2.35
N THR A 82 -10.26 -5.44 3.42
CA THR A 82 -9.53 -4.68 4.44
C THR A 82 -8.04 -4.97 4.31
N LEU A 83 -7.19 -4.17 4.94
CA LEU A 83 -5.76 -4.49 5.05
C LEU A 83 -5.52 -5.86 5.71
N GLY A 84 -6.36 -6.21 6.69
CA GLY A 84 -6.32 -7.53 7.35
C GLY A 84 -6.60 -8.69 6.39
N ASP A 85 -7.51 -8.51 5.43
CA ASP A 85 -7.79 -9.53 4.41
C ASP A 85 -6.58 -9.80 3.51
N LEU A 86 -5.85 -8.74 3.12
CA LEU A 86 -4.61 -8.87 2.34
C LEU A 86 -3.51 -9.55 3.16
N LEU A 87 -3.33 -9.17 4.42
CA LEU A 87 -2.36 -9.79 5.34
C LEU A 87 -2.65 -11.27 5.60
N ALA A 88 -3.93 -11.63 5.69
CA ALA A 88 -4.36 -13.01 5.84
C ALA A 88 -4.11 -13.85 4.58
N SER A 89 -4.00 -13.22 3.40
CA SER A 89 -3.68 -13.92 2.14
C SER A 89 -2.20 -14.29 2.00
N ILE A 90 -1.34 -13.83 2.90
CA ILE A 90 0.10 -14.10 2.88
C ILE A 90 0.38 -15.41 3.63
N ASP A 91 0.95 -16.38 2.93
CA ASP A 91 1.46 -17.60 3.54
C ASP A 91 2.79 -17.32 4.29
N THR A 92 2.68 -17.11 5.59
CA THR A 92 3.83 -16.82 6.45
C THR A 92 3.54 -17.20 7.90
N CYS A 93 4.58 -17.30 8.73
CA CYS A 93 4.40 -17.60 10.14
C CYS A 93 3.77 -16.43 10.91
N ARG A 94 3.15 -16.73 12.05
CA ARG A 94 2.41 -15.77 12.86
C ARG A 94 3.26 -14.56 13.27
N GLU A 95 4.53 -14.79 13.60
CA GLU A 95 5.47 -13.77 14.05
C GLU A 95 5.77 -12.77 12.94
N ARG A 96 6.04 -13.26 11.73
CA ARG A 96 6.30 -12.40 10.55
C ARG A 96 5.05 -11.63 10.14
N ARG A 97 3.87 -12.28 10.19
CA ARG A 97 2.60 -11.60 9.92
C ARG A 97 2.36 -10.47 10.93
N ALA A 98 2.57 -10.73 12.22
CA ALA A 98 2.41 -9.72 13.27
C ALA A 98 3.40 -8.55 13.13
N GLN A 99 4.65 -8.85 12.75
CA GLN A 99 5.65 -7.80 12.46
C GLN A 99 5.20 -6.92 11.28
N LEU A 100 4.81 -7.53 10.16
CA LEU A 100 4.34 -6.80 8.98
C LEU A 100 3.11 -5.94 9.30
N THR A 101 2.14 -6.49 10.03
CA THR A 101 0.97 -5.73 10.51
C THR A 101 1.39 -4.49 11.29
N SER A 102 2.29 -4.64 12.25
CA SER A 102 2.81 -3.51 13.05
C SER A 102 3.48 -2.43 12.18
N GLU A 103 4.29 -2.84 11.20
CA GLU A 103 4.98 -1.90 10.30
C GLU A 103 4.01 -1.14 9.37
N LEU A 104 2.96 -1.81 8.90
CA LEU A 104 1.90 -1.18 8.11
C LEU A 104 1.07 -0.21 8.96
N ASP A 105 0.69 -0.60 10.17
CA ASP A 105 -0.04 0.26 11.11
C ASP A 105 0.78 1.51 11.44
N ARG A 106 2.09 1.38 11.70
CA ARG A 106 2.99 2.53 11.88
C ARG A 106 3.05 3.42 10.65
N THR A 107 3.07 2.84 9.45
CA THR A 107 3.06 3.60 8.20
C THR A 107 1.77 4.41 8.04
N LEU A 108 0.61 3.84 8.43
CA LEU A 108 -0.68 4.54 8.42
C LEU A 108 -0.70 5.67 9.46
N ASP A 109 -0.31 5.38 10.70
CA ASP A 109 -0.24 6.34 11.81
C ASP A 109 0.62 7.56 11.46
N PHE A 110 1.85 7.34 11.00
CA PHE A 110 2.77 8.42 10.66
C PHE A 110 2.40 9.14 9.36
N SER A 111 1.72 8.47 8.42
CA SER A 111 1.16 9.16 7.26
C SER A 111 0.01 10.09 7.65
N ALA A 112 -0.90 9.64 8.52
CA ALA A 112 -1.96 10.48 9.06
C ALA A 112 -1.42 11.63 9.91
N TRP A 113 -0.35 11.39 10.69
CA TRP A 113 0.33 12.45 11.42
C TRP A 113 0.93 13.49 10.48
N ASN A 114 1.63 13.06 9.41
CA ASN A 114 2.20 13.99 8.43
C ASN A 114 1.13 14.84 7.75
N GLU A 115 0.01 14.25 7.34
CA GLU A 115 -1.08 15.01 6.70
C GLU A 115 -1.66 16.10 7.60
N ARG A 116 -1.68 15.89 8.92
CA ARG A 116 -2.20 16.86 9.90
C ARG A 116 -1.18 17.93 10.28
N ASN A 117 0.11 17.59 10.30
CA ASN A 117 1.15 18.44 10.89
C ASN A 117 2.08 19.09 9.86
N LEU A 118 2.24 18.48 8.69
CA LEU A 118 3.10 19.00 7.62
C LEU A 118 2.27 19.76 6.60
N ARG A 119 2.81 20.90 6.15
CA ARG A 119 2.19 21.68 5.08
C ARG A 119 2.81 21.30 3.73
N PRO A 120 2.00 21.04 2.69
CA PRO A 120 2.51 20.90 1.33
C PRO A 120 3.29 22.17 0.93
N ARG A 121 4.49 21.98 0.37
CA ARG A 121 5.36 23.07 -0.09
C ARG A 121 5.64 22.93 -1.58
N PRO A 122 5.60 24.01 -2.39
CA PRO A 122 6.12 23.98 -3.75
C PRO A 122 7.61 23.62 -3.72
N ARG A 123 7.99 22.54 -4.40
CA ARG A 123 9.35 21.97 -4.30
C ARG A 123 10.33 22.49 -5.34
N ARG A 124 9.85 23.04 -6.45
CA ARG A 124 10.65 23.30 -7.66
C ARG A 124 11.83 24.24 -7.42
N ASP A 125 11.63 25.23 -6.53
CA ASP A 125 12.60 26.28 -6.28
C ASP A 125 13.28 26.15 -4.90
N LEU A 126 13.11 25.01 -4.22
CA LEU A 126 13.70 24.79 -2.90
C LEU A 126 15.21 24.48 -3.01
N PRO A 127 16.05 25.04 -2.13
CA PRO A 127 17.45 24.63 -2.03
C PRO A 127 17.55 23.19 -1.52
N PHE A 128 18.66 22.52 -1.82
CA PHE A 128 18.86 21.08 -1.61
C PHE A 128 18.30 20.52 -0.28
N ALA A 129 18.73 21.03 0.87
CA ALA A 129 18.29 20.50 2.18
C ALA A 129 16.78 20.70 2.43
N GLN A 130 16.19 21.77 1.91
CA GLN A 130 14.75 22.01 2.01
C GLN A 130 13.96 21.14 1.04
N LEU A 131 14.51 20.87 -0.14
CA LEU A 131 13.93 19.95 -1.10
C LEU A 131 13.93 18.52 -0.56
N ASP A 132 15.06 18.06 -0.03
CA ASP A 132 15.23 16.73 0.57
C ASP A 132 14.24 16.50 1.71
N SER A 133 14.19 17.44 2.68
CA SER A 133 13.21 17.40 3.79
C SER A 133 11.75 17.65 3.37
N ALA A 134 11.49 18.07 2.13
CA ALA A 134 10.13 18.22 1.62
C ALA A 134 9.58 16.94 0.98
N ILE A 135 10.40 15.92 0.75
CA ILE A 135 10.00 14.62 0.19
C ILE A 135 9.56 13.71 1.34
N ASP A 136 8.26 13.54 1.49
CA ASP A 136 7.63 12.78 2.57
C ASP A 136 6.79 11.60 2.05
N GLU A 137 6.77 11.39 0.73
CA GLU A 137 6.01 10.33 0.08
C GLU A 137 6.54 8.94 0.42
N GLY A 138 7.83 8.80 0.75
CA GLY A 138 8.49 7.52 0.96
C GLY A 138 8.63 6.69 -0.33
N HIS A 139 8.98 5.42 -0.18
CA HIS A 139 9.20 4.53 -1.33
C HIS A 139 7.90 4.30 -2.13
N PRO A 140 7.91 4.42 -3.47
CA PRO A 140 6.70 4.31 -4.28
C PRO A 140 6.14 2.88 -4.40
N TYR A 141 6.93 1.88 -4.04
CA TYR A 141 6.56 0.47 -4.16
C TYR A 141 6.34 -0.25 -2.83
N HIS A 142 7.08 0.09 -1.76
CA HIS A 142 7.02 -0.68 -0.52
C HIS A 142 5.84 -0.21 0.33
N PRO A 143 4.97 -1.10 0.83
CA PRO A 143 3.81 -0.70 1.62
C PRO A 143 4.19 -0.21 3.04
N CYS A 144 5.33 -0.64 3.58
CA CYS A 144 5.88 -0.18 4.87
C CYS A 144 6.77 1.06 4.75
N PHE A 145 6.50 1.97 3.79
CA PHE A 145 7.42 3.06 3.43
C PHE A 145 7.67 4.10 4.53
N LYS A 146 6.95 4.04 5.65
CA LYS A 146 7.09 4.97 6.79
C LYS A 146 6.98 4.27 8.14
N ALA A 147 7.31 2.98 8.22
CA ALA A 147 7.14 2.22 9.46
C ALA A 147 8.01 2.74 10.63
N ARG A 148 9.26 3.15 10.34
CA ARG A 148 10.22 3.71 11.31
C ARG A 148 10.22 2.96 12.65
N THR A 149 10.32 1.63 12.59
CA THR A 149 10.21 0.75 13.75
C THR A 149 11.09 1.21 14.89
N GLY A 150 10.49 1.42 16.06
CA GLY A 150 11.15 1.95 17.26
C GLY A 150 10.83 3.42 17.56
N PHE A 151 10.26 4.18 16.61
CA PHE A 151 9.81 5.55 16.86
C PHE A 151 8.45 5.58 17.54
N ASP A 152 8.30 6.48 18.51
CA ASP A 152 7.00 6.99 18.92
C ASP A 152 6.60 8.26 18.15
N TYR A 153 5.49 8.90 18.54
CA TYR A 153 5.05 10.14 17.90
C TYR A 153 5.96 11.35 18.17
N ALA A 154 6.66 11.39 19.32
CA ALA A 154 7.59 12.45 19.64
C ALA A 154 8.88 12.30 18.81
N ASP A 155 9.38 11.08 18.67
CA ASP A 155 10.49 10.76 17.77
C ASP A 155 10.13 11.10 16.32
N HIS A 156 8.93 10.74 15.87
CA HIS A 156 8.46 11.08 14.52
C HIS A 156 8.30 12.59 14.33
N ALA A 157 7.86 13.33 15.35
CA ALA A 157 7.80 14.78 15.25
C ALA A 157 9.18 15.45 15.16
N ALA A 158 10.19 14.88 15.82
CA ALA A 158 11.54 15.44 15.88
C ALA A 158 12.45 15.01 14.72
N TYR A 159 12.29 13.77 14.24
CA TYR A 159 13.23 13.11 13.31
C TYR A 159 12.53 12.43 12.11
N GLY A 160 11.20 12.58 12.00
CA GLY A 160 10.32 11.96 11.01
C GLY A 160 10.37 12.52 9.60
#